data_AF-A0A2T2UVI2-F1
#
_entry.id   AF-A0A2T2UVI2-F1
#
_cell.length_a   1.000
_cell.length_b   1.000
_cell.length_c   1.000
_cell.angle_alpha   90.00
_cell.angle_beta   90.00
_cell.angle_gamma   90.00
#
_symmetry.space_group_name_H-M   'P 1'
#
loop_
_entity.id
_entity.type
_entity.pdbx_description
1 polymer ?
#
loop_
_entity_poly.entity_id
_entity_poly.type
_entity_poly.pdbx_seq_one_letter_code
_entity_poly.pdbx_strand_id
1 'polypeptide(L)'
;MWRSSGTHLRGRTGAHRASLLQQRARPHLRPGRRRPSGIAHLTPTPPPPHLYHSTAEHTVPTIQEEGLRPQSRQYVHLSSTQEEATRVGRRHGAPVVLTIDAQALHEADHLLHRSTDAVWLTPRVPPPFLHVPDE
;
A
#
# COMPACT_ATOMS: atom_id res chain seq x y z
N MET A 1 -13.75 38.23 49.71
CA MET A 1 -13.40 39.53 49.11
C MET A 1 -13.39 39.34 47.59
N TRP A 2 -13.80 40.39 46.89
CA TRP A 2 -13.95 40.55 45.43
C TRP A 2 -15.13 39.89 44.72
N ARG A 3 -16.12 40.76 44.50
CA ARG A 3 -17.26 40.71 43.58
C ARG A 3 -16.79 41.22 42.21
N SER A 4 -17.48 40.83 41.15
CA SER A 4 -17.91 41.78 40.12
C SER A 4 -19.18 41.28 39.43
N SER A 5 -20.18 42.13 39.48
CA SER A 5 -21.51 42.02 38.88
C SER A 5 -21.51 42.76 37.54
N GLY A 6 -22.44 42.44 36.62
CA GLY A 6 -22.50 43.21 35.37
C GLY A 6 -23.54 42.86 34.30
N THR A 7 -24.77 42.50 34.69
CA THR A 7 -26.04 43.09 34.19
C THR A 7 -26.41 43.13 32.67
N HIS A 8 -27.47 42.37 32.36
CA HIS A 8 -28.72 42.71 31.60
C HIS A 8 -28.83 42.70 30.06
N LEU A 9 -29.62 41.72 29.58
CA LEU A 9 -30.96 41.82 28.97
C LEU A 9 -31.22 42.77 27.77
N ARG A 10 -31.69 42.18 26.64
CA ARG A 10 -33.08 42.26 26.11
C ARG A 10 -33.17 41.69 24.69
N GLY A 11 -34.29 41.04 24.37
CA GLY A 11 -34.64 40.67 22.99
C GLY A 11 -35.79 39.68 22.88
N ARG A 12 -37.02 40.20 22.90
CA ARG A 12 -38.31 39.52 22.95
C ARG A 12 -38.75 38.96 21.57
N THR A 13 -39.42 37.80 21.62
CA THR A 13 -40.66 37.37 20.90
C THR A 13 -40.82 37.59 19.39
N GLY A 14 -41.27 36.55 18.69
CA GLY A 14 -42.10 36.70 17.49
C GLY A 14 -42.04 35.53 16.51
N ALA A 15 -42.82 34.47 16.76
CA ALA A 15 -43.15 33.47 15.76
C ALA A 15 -44.18 34.03 14.78
N HIS A 16 -44.03 33.87 13.45
CA HIS A 16 -45.15 33.73 12.51
C HIS A 16 -44.72 33.10 11.15
N ARG A 17 -45.09 31.82 11.01
CA ARG A 17 -45.74 31.12 9.86
C ARG A 17 -45.17 31.21 8.43
N ALA A 18 -44.65 30.05 8.01
CA ALA A 18 -45.09 29.20 6.87
C ALA A 18 -45.22 29.80 5.44
N SER A 19 -44.42 29.25 4.49
CA SER A 19 -44.95 28.44 3.38
C SER A 19 -43.88 27.94 2.39
N LEU A 20 -43.96 26.63 2.14
CA LEU A 20 -43.90 25.93 0.85
C LEU A 20 -42.60 25.86 0.01
N LEU A 21 -42.30 24.60 -0.32
CA LEU A 21 -41.76 24.08 -1.59
C LEU A 21 -40.32 24.47 -1.97
N GLN A 22 -39.37 23.59 -1.67
CA GLN A 22 -38.64 22.91 -2.76
C GLN A 22 -38.05 21.60 -2.25
N GLN A 23 -38.58 20.49 -2.76
CA GLN A 23 -37.92 19.20 -2.75
C GLN A 23 -36.63 19.30 -3.59
N ARG A 24 -35.51 18.74 -3.10
CA ARG A 24 -34.29 18.26 -3.81
C ARG A 24 -33.06 18.56 -2.94
N ALA A 25 -32.10 17.68 -2.70
CA ALA A 25 -31.88 16.31 -3.13
C ALA A 25 -30.98 15.66 -2.07
N ARG A 26 -31.09 14.34 -1.89
CA ARG A 26 -30.14 13.54 -1.12
C ARG A 26 -28.72 13.85 -1.60
N PRO A 27 -27.72 14.03 -0.72
CA PRO A 27 -26.35 14.20 -1.17
C PRO A 27 -25.96 12.95 -1.96
N HIS A 28 -25.83 13.12 -3.27
CA HIS A 28 -25.35 12.10 -4.16
C HIS A 28 -23.93 11.76 -3.73
N LEU A 29 -23.72 10.57 -3.16
CA LEU A 29 -22.40 9.98 -3.03
C LEU A 29 -21.77 9.99 -4.42
N ARG A 30 -20.71 10.80 -4.59
CA ARG A 30 -19.90 10.77 -5.80
C ARG A 30 -19.24 9.39 -5.90
N PRO A 31 -19.25 8.72 -7.06
CA PRO A 31 -18.58 7.44 -7.23
C PRO A 31 -17.09 7.58 -6.91
N GLY A 32 -16.57 6.55 -6.25
CA GLY A 32 -15.31 6.53 -5.50
C GLY A 32 -14.15 7.24 -6.19
N ARG A 33 -13.65 8.29 -5.52
CA ARG A 33 -12.28 8.76 -5.73
C ARG A 33 -11.39 7.58 -5.35
N ARG A 34 -10.88 6.83 -6.35
CA ARG A 34 -9.78 5.87 -6.13
C ARG A 34 -8.73 6.63 -5.32
N ARG A 35 -8.50 6.23 -4.07
CA ARG A 35 -7.33 6.72 -3.33
C ARG A 35 -6.13 6.34 -4.20
N PRO A 36 -5.29 7.28 -4.65
CA PRO A 36 -4.10 6.95 -5.41
C PRO A 36 -3.32 5.99 -4.53
N SER A 37 -3.27 4.75 -4.99
CA SER A 37 -2.75 3.67 -4.17
C SER A 37 -1.23 3.74 -4.27
N GLY A 38 -0.58 3.60 -3.10
CA GLY A 38 0.73 4.15 -2.81
C GLY A 38 1.86 3.63 -3.70
N ILE A 39 2.32 4.48 -4.62
CA ILE A 39 3.71 4.62 -5.09
C ILE A 39 3.92 5.96 -5.83
N ALA A 40 2.85 6.74 -6.09
CA ALA A 40 2.91 8.00 -6.84
C ALA A 40 3.86 9.08 -6.27
N HIS A 41 4.33 8.90 -5.02
CA HIS A 41 5.32 9.77 -4.36
C HIS A 41 6.70 9.10 -4.21
N LEU A 42 6.86 7.84 -4.64
CA LEU A 42 8.12 7.11 -4.54
C LEU A 42 8.93 7.34 -5.80
N THR A 43 10.16 7.82 -5.63
CA THR A 43 11.08 8.06 -6.75
C THR A 43 11.67 6.72 -7.20
N PRO A 44 11.70 6.42 -8.51
CA PRO A 44 12.44 5.28 -9.04
C PRO A 44 13.90 5.42 -8.59
N THR A 45 14.37 4.42 -7.85
CA THR A 45 15.72 4.42 -7.26
C THR A 45 16.45 3.21 -7.81
N PRO A 46 17.73 3.31 -8.19
CA PRO A 46 18.49 2.15 -8.61
C PRO A 46 18.45 1.09 -7.48
N PRO A 47 17.99 -0.14 -7.77
CA PRO A 47 17.90 -1.18 -6.75
C PRO A 47 19.29 -1.73 -6.40
N PRO A 48 19.41 -2.40 -5.24
CA PRO A 48 20.56 -3.27 -4.99
C PRO A 48 20.60 -4.42 -6.02
N PRO A 49 21.74 -5.14 -6.15
CA PRO A 49 21.85 -6.26 -7.07
C PRO A 49 20.76 -7.32 -6.85
N HIS A 50 20.53 -7.66 -5.58
CA HIS A 50 19.56 -8.69 -5.22
C HIS A 50 18.50 -8.15 -4.25
N LEU A 51 17.28 -8.64 -4.43
CA LEU A 51 16.17 -8.49 -3.50
C LEU A 51 15.60 -9.88 -3.17
N TYR A 52 14.77 -9.96 -2.14
CA TYR A 52 14.29 -11.24 -1.61
C TYR A 52 12.79 -11.27 -1.45
N HIS A 53 12.18 -12.42 -1.72
CA HIS A 53 10.75 -12.61 -1.50
C HIS A 53 10.53 -13.88 -0.69
N SER A 54 9.83 -13.76 0.44
CA SER A 54 9.39 -14.93 1.20
C SER A 54 8.05 -15.40 0.68
N THR A 55 7.99 -16.68 0.33
CA THR A 55 6.79 -17.35 -0.11
C THR A 55 6.64 -18.69 0.57
N ALA A 56 5.47 -19.32 0.45
CA ALA A 56 5.26 -20.67 0.94
C ALA A 56 5.80 -21.71 -0.06
N GLU A 57 6.39 -22.79 0.43
CA GLU A 57 7.01 -23.85 -0.38
C GLU A 57 6.11 -24.36 -1.52
N HIS A 58 4.83 -24.63 -1.21
CA HIS A 58 3.85 -25.11 -2.20
C HIS A 58 3.57 -24.13 -3.36
N THR A 59 3.92 -22.86 -3.22
CA THR A 59 3.75 -21.84 -4.28
C THR A 59 4.97 -21.71 -5.19
N VAL A 60 6.11 -22.28 -4.80
CA VAL A 60 7.38 -22.16 -5.53
C VAL A 60 7.25 -22.68 -6.98
N PRO A 61 6.63 -23.85 -7.25
CA PRO A 61 6.49 -24.33 -8.64
C PRO A 61 5.71 -23.35 -9.52
N THR A 62 4.59 -22.81 -9.02
CA THR A 62 3.80 -21.82 -9.74
C THR A 62 4.58 -20.52 -9.98
N ILE A 63 5.39 -20.09 -9.01
CA ILE A 63 6.23 -18.89 -9.14
C ILE A 63 7.34 -19.10 -10.17
N GLN A 64 7.94 -20.30 -10.24
CA GLN A 64 8.92 -20.64 -11.26
C GLN A 64 8.33 -20.62 -12.68
N GLU A 65 7.07 -21.02 -12.85
CA GLU A 65 6.41 -21.01 -14.17
C GLU A 65 5.87 -19.61 -14.54
N GLU A 66 5.19 -18.94 -13.61
CA GLU A 66 4.44 -17.71 -13.90
C GLU A 66 5.15 -16.41 -13.50
N GLY A 67 6.21 -16.50 -12.70
CA GLY A 67 6.87 -15.37 -12.05
C GLY A 67 6.11 -14.87 -10.82
N LEU A 68 6.69 -13.89 -10.11
CA LEU A 68 6.02 -13.24 -8.98
C LEU A 68 4.98 -12.24 -9.47
N ARG A 69 3.74 -12.46 -9.04
CA ARG A 69 2.59 -11.58 -9.29
C ARG A 69 2.06 -11.04 -7.97
N PRO A 70 1.47 -9.83 -7.96
CA PRO A 70 1.00 -9.21 -6.72
C PRO A 70 -0.27 -9.86 -6.15
N GLN A 71 -0.86 -10.82 -6.87
CA GLN A 71 -2.09 -11.53 -6.49
C GLN A 71 -3.22 -10.55 -6.10
N SER A 72 -3.70 -10.60 -4.85
CA SER A 72 -4.74 -9.68 -4.34
C SER A 72 -4.21 -8.28 -3.97
N ARG A 73 -2.88 -8.09 -4.01
CA ARG A 73 -2.21 -6.81 -3.77
C ARG A 73 -1.99 -6.09 -5.08
N GLN A 74 -1.52 -4.84 -5.01
CA GLN A 74 -1.22 -4.04 -6.20
C GLN A 74 0.22 -4.20 -6.69
N TYR A 75 1.15 -4.50 -5.78
CA TYR A 75 2.57 -4.67 -6.06
C TYR A 75 3.14 -5.87 -5.30
N VAL A 76 4.13 -6.50 -5.90
CA VAL A 76 4.97 -7.52 -5.27
C VAL A 76 5.82 -6.82 -4.24
N HIS A 77 5.83 -7.36 -3.02
CA HIS A 77 6.64 -6.85 -1.92
C HIS A 77 7.92 -7.67 -1.86
N LEU A 78 9.05 -6.97 -1.90
CA LEU A 78 10.39 -7.53 -1.84
C LEU A 78 11.11 -6.96 -0.62
N SER A 79 11.96 -7.78 -0.01
CA SER A 79 12.84 -7.43 1.09
C SER A 79 14.24 -7.13 0.58
N SER A 80 14.91 -6.19 1.22
CA SER A 80 16.32 -5.85 0.93
C SER A 80 17.31 -6.97 1.31
N THR A 81 16.99 -7.81 2.29
CA THR A 81 17.86 -8.90 2.76
C THR A 81 17.10 -10.21 2.96
N GLN A 82 17.85 -11.32 2.91
CA GLN A 82 17.30 -12.67 3.12
C GLN A 82 16.79 -12.85 4.56
N GLU A 83 17.47 -12.27 5.54
CA GLU A 83 17.06 -12.32 6.96
C GLU A 83 15.71 -11.61 7.14
N GLU A 84 15.52 -10.46 6.48
CA GLU A 84 14.25 -9.72 6.53
C GLU A 84 13.11 -10.50 5.88
N ALA A 85 13.35 -11.08 4.69
CA ALA A 85 12.37 -11.95 4.03
C ALA A 85 12.00 -13.15 4.93
N THR A 86 13.00 -13.80 5.53
CA THR A 86 12.82 -14.93 6.45
C THR A 86 12.02 -14.52 7.68
N ARG A 87 12.37 -13.40 8.32
CA ARG A 87 11.71 -12.88 9.53
C ARG A 87 10.23 -12.54 9.28
N VAL A 88 9.93 -11.97 8.11
CA VAL A 88 8.54 -11.66 7.71
C VAL A 88 7.78 -12.95 7.39
N GLY A 89 8.39 -13.89 6.67
CA GLY A 89 7.77 -15.15 6.29
C GLY A 89 7.54 -16.11 7.46
N ARG A 90 8.45 -16.13 8.45
CA ARG A 90 8.36 -17.00 9.63
C ARG A 90 7.12 -16.76 10.49
N ARG A 91 6.53 -15.56 10.41
CA ARG A 91 5.25 -15.25 11.08
C ARG A 91 4.08 -16.09 10.56
N HIS A 92 4.23 -16.65 9.35
CA HIS A 92 3.20 -17.38 8.63
C HIS A 92 3.54 -18.87 8.44
N GLY A 93 4.68 -19.35 8.96
CA GLY A 93 5.10 -20.75 8.86
C GLY A 93 6.57 -20.91 8.48
N ALA A 94 6.89 -21.93 7.68
CA ALA A 94 8.21 -22.13 7.09
C ALA A 94 8.26 -21.50 5.69
N PRO A 95 8.85 -20.29 5.52
CA PRO A 95 8.94 -19.67 4.21
C PRO A 95 10.14 -20.20 3.42
N VAL A 96 9.97 -20.32 2.11
CA VAL A 96 11.08 -20.37 1.15
C VAL A 96 11.42 -18.94 0.77
N VAL A 97 12.70 -18.58 0.82
CA VAL A 97 13.17 -17.25 0.40
C VAL A 97 13.73 -17.33 -1.00
N LEU A 98 13.03 -16.70 -1.93
CA LEU A 98 13.46 -16.53 -3.31
C LEU A 98 14.41 -15.34 -3.40
N THR A 99 15.45 -15.48 -4.23
CA THR A 99 16.34 -14.38 -4.61
C THR A 99 15.89 -13.82 -5.95
N ILE A 100 15.86 -12.50 -6.06
CA ILE A 100 15.46 -11.77 -7.26
C ILE A 100 16.66 -10.97 -7.74
N ASP A 101 17.05 -11.15 -8.99
CA ASP A 101 18.04 -10.28 -9.64
C ASP A 101 17.39 -8.94 -9.96
N ALA A 102 17.47 -8.02 -9.01
CA ALA A 102 16.83 -6.73 -9.08
C ALA A 102 17.56 -5.76 -10.00
N GLN A 103 18.88 -5.92 -10.16
CA GLN A 103 19.64 -5.16 -11.14
C GLN A 103 19.26 -5.57 -12.55
N ALA A 104 19.29 -6.86 -12.88
CA ALA A 104 18.90 -7.34 -14.21
C ALA A 104 17.43 -7.00 -14.52
N LEU A 105 16.55 -7.07 -13.51
CA LEU A 105 15.17 -6.65 -13.64
C LEU A 105 15.08 -5.15 -14.01
N HIS A 106 15.84 -4.30 -13.34
CA HIS A 106 15.90 -2.87 -13.65
C HIS A 106 16.48 -2.57 -15.03
N GLU A 107 17.54 -3.27 -15.43
CA GLU A 107 18.15 -3.17 -16.77
C GLU A 107 17.20 -3.64 -17.87
N ALA A 108 16.26 -4.54 -17.54
CA ALA A 108 15.17 -4.97 -18.41
C ALA A 108 13.94 -4.02 -18.38
N ASP A 109 14.11 -2.75 -17.99
CA ASP A 109 13.08 -1.70 -17.95
C ASP A 109 11.91 -1.99 -16.98
N HIS A 110 12.08 -2.89 -16.00
CA HIS A 110 11.08 -3.08 -14.96
C HIS A 110 11.22 -2.04 -13.85
N LEU A 111 10.07 -1.52 -13.40
CA LEU A 111 10.01 -0.52 -12.34
C LEU A 111 10.19 -1.16 -10.96
N LEU A 112 11.15 -0.62 -10.20
CA LEU A 112 11.35 -0.88 -8.79
C LEU A 112 11.22 0.41 -7.99
N HIS A 113 10.37 0.38 -6.97
CA HIS A 113 10.13 1.50 -6.06
C HIS A 113 10.56 1.12 -4.66
N ARG A 114 11.45 1.92 -4.07
CA ARG A 114 11.82 1.76 -2.65
C ARG A 114 10.71 2.35 -1.79
N SER A 115 10.04 1.52 -0.98
CA SER A 115 9.02 1.98 -0.04
C SER A 115 9.62 2.37 1.30
N THR A 116 10.57 1.59 1.79
CA THR A 116 11.36 1.87 3.01
C THR A 116 12.78 1.35 2.80
N ASP A 117 13.67 1.47 3.80
CA ASP A 117 15.02 0.90 3.70
C ASP A 117 15.01 -0.61 3.47
N ALA A 118 14.02 -1.30 4.06
CA ALA A 118 13.93 -2.75 4.00
C ALA A 118 12.97 -3.28 2.92
N VAL A 119 12.06 -2.45 2.40
CA VAL A 119 10.94 -2.88 1.54
C VAL A 119 10.96 -2.21 0.18
N TRP A 120 10.87 -3.04 -0.85
CA TRP A 120 10.79 -2.66 -2.26
C TRP A 120 9.49 -3.16 -2.88
N LEU A 121 9.02 -2.43 -3.88
CA LEU A 121 7.77 -2.67 -4.57
C LEU A 121 8.03 -2.75 -6.07
N THR A 122 7.50 -3.78 -6.71
CA THR A 122 7.53 -3.92 -8.16
C THR A 122 6.21 -4.47 -8.69
N PRO A 123 5.77 -4.11 -9.90
CA PRO A 123 4.52 -4.64 -10.47
C PRO A 123 4.54 -6.15 -10.68
N ARG A 124 5.66 -6.71 -11.15
CA ARG A 124 5.84 -8.13 -11.46
C ARG A 124 7.32 -8.47 -11.55
N VAL A 125 7.68 -9.70 -11.18
CA VAL A 125 9.01 -10.28 -11.47
C VAL A 125 8.85 -11.48 -12.40
N PRO A 126 9.35 -11.42 -13.64
CA PRO A 126 9.34 -12.57 -14.56
C PRO A 126 10.24 -13.72 -14.05
N PRO A 127 9.96 -14.99 -14.43
CA PRO A 127 10.76 -16.15 -14.03
C PRO A 127 12.28 -16.06 -14.25
N PRO A 128 12.78 -15.48 -15.36
CA PRO A 128 14.23 -15.42 -15.61
C PRO A 128 15.04 -14.67 -14.55
N PHE A 129 14.38 -13.83 -13.74
CA PHE A 129 15.01 -13.04 -12.68
C PHE A 129 14.83 -13.67 -11.29
N LEU A 130 14.25 -14.86 -11.22
CA LEU A 130 13.98 -15.58 -9.97
C LEU A 130 14.97 -16.72 -9.79
N HIS A 131 15.62 -16.73 -8.64
CA HIS A 131 16.47 -17.81 -8.18
C HIS A 131 15.83 -18.45 -6.96
N VAL A 132 15.41 -19.70 -7.12
CA VAL A 132 14.98 -20.55 -6.01
C VAL A 132 16.25 -21.14 -5.40
N PRO A 133 16.42 -21.11 -4.06
CA PRO A 133 17.57 -21.77 -3.44
C PRO A 133 17.53 -23.28 -3.76
N ASP A 134 18.64 -23.82 -4.24
CA ASP A 134 18.86 -25.26 -4.29
C ASP A 134 18.94 -25.76 -2.83
N GLU A 135 18.01 -26.62 -2.41
CA GLU A 135 18.02 -27.24 -1.07
C GLU A 135 19.21 -28.17 -0.85
#